data_AF-A0A8D8FR71-F1
#
_entry.id   AF-A0A8D8FR71-F1
#
_cell.length_a   1.000
_cell.length_b   1.000
_cell.length_c   1.000
_cell.angle_alpha   90.00
_cell.angle_beta   90.00
_cell.angle_gamma   90.00
#
_symmetry.space_group_name_H-M   'P 1'
#
loop_
_entity.id
_entity.type
_entity.pdbx_description
1 polymer ?
#
loop_
_entity_poly.entity_id
_entity_poly.type
_entity_poly.pdbx_seq_one_letter_code
_entity_poly.pdbx_strand_id
1 'polypeptide(L)'
;ERVEDIGAWYGILKIITYTAVVSNAFVIAYTSDFIPRMVYKYVYSPHFTLHGYIEHSLSVFNTSDYKEEWGTKGENDPDTCLYRGYRNGPTDNEQYGLSPHYWHVFAARLAFVVIFEHIVFVLTGIMQFIIPDIPVEVKTQIQREQMLAKEAKYQHGLKKSRDTDYEEILHVLREQSNNSRQGVRGSWARRLSRMSDGLDAHVEISNRPRQSLESTVWEVT
;
A
#
# COMPACT_ATOMS: atom_id res chain seq x y z
N GLU A 1 7.72 -18.95 21.11
CA GLU A 1 6.31 -18.72 20.74
C GLU A 1 6.16 -18.79 19.23
N ARG A 2 4.98 -19.16 18.73
CA ARG A 2 4.69 -19.15 17.28
C ARG A 2 4.02 -17.81 16.96
N VAL A 3 4.59 -17.04 16.04
CA VAL A 3 4.06 -15.74 15.61
C VAL A 3 3.92 -15.76 14.09
N GLU A 4 2.79 -15.30 13.60
CA GLU A 4 2.40 -15.36 12.19
C GLU A 4 3.03 -14.24 11.34
N ASP A 5 3.35 -13.09 11.98
CA ASP A 5 3.89 -11.88 11.33
C ASP A 5 5.03 -11.22 12.10
N ILE A 6 5.81 -10.38 11.40
CA ILE A 6 6.88 -9.55 11.97
C ILE A 6 6.35 -8.40 12.88
N GLY A 7 5.03 -8.20 12.95
CA GLY A 7 4.36 -7.28 13.86
C GLY A 7 4.68 -5.81 13.60
N ALA A 8 5.07 -5.06 14.64
CA ALA A 8 5.30 -3.61 14.59
C ALA A 8 6.40 -3.19 13.59
N TRP A 9 7.37 -4.07 13.32
CA TRP A 9 8.47 -3.78 12.40
C TRP A 9 8.01 -3.54 10.96
N TYR A 10 6.93 -4.20 10.52
CA TYR A 10 6.37 -3.95 9.19
C TYR A 10 5.90 -2.49 9.04
N GLY A 11 5.25 -1.95 10.08
CA GLY A 11 4.85 -0.55 10.12
C GLY A 11 6.04 0.41 10.07
N ILE A 12 7.11 0.10 10.80
CA ILE A 12 8.35 0.90 10.81
C ILE A 12 9.00 0.91 9.42
N LEU A 13 9.18 -0.26 8.80
CA LEU A 13 9.76 -0.38 7.47
C LEU A 13 8.95 0.37 6.40
N LYS A 14 7.62 0.37 6.53
CA LYS A 14 6.72 1.12 5.65
C LYS A 14 6.95 2.64 5.78
N ILE A 15 7.06 3.15 7.01
CA ILE A 15 7.35 4.58 7.26
C ILE A 15 8.73 4.98 6.72
N ILE A 16 9.74 4.14 6.94
CA ILE A 16 11.10 4.36 6.41
C ILE A 16 11.06 4.44 4.89
N THR A 17 10.33 3.54 4.24
CA THR A 17 10.19 3.54 2.78
C THR A 17 9.59 4.83 2.26
N TYR A 18 8.50 5.33 2.86
CA TYR A 18 7.91 6.61 2.47
C TYR A 18 8.86 7.79 2.71
N THR A 19 9.47 7.85 3.89
CA THR A 19 10.42 8.92 4.24
C THR A 19 11.64 8.93 3.32
N ALA A 20 12.12 7.75 2.90
CA ALA A 20 13.25 7.62 1.98
C ALA A 20 12.94 8.18 0.59
N VAL A 21 11.71 8.04 0.09
CA VAL A 21 11.32 8.64 -1.20
C VAL A 21 11.38 10.17 -1.11
N VAL A 22 10.79 10.73 -0.06
CA VAL A 22 10.79 12.18 0.19
C VAL A 22 12.22 12.72 0.33
N SER A 23 13.06 12.07 1.17
CA SER A 23 14.43 12.54 1.39
C SER A 23 15.27 12.50 0.11
N ASN A 24 15.16 11.44 -0.70
CA ASN A 24 15.85 11.35 -1.98
C ASN A 24 15.39 12.43 -2.97
N ALA A 25 14.10 12.77 -2.98
CA ALA A 25 13.58 13.87 -3.79
C ALA A 25 14.22 15.21 -3.41
N PHE A 26 14.31 15.51 -2.11
CA PHE A 26 14.96 16.70 -1.60
C PHE A 26 16.46 16.74 -1.90
N VAL A 27 17.15 15.60 -1.78
CA VAL A 27 18.56 15.48 -2.15
C VAL A 27 18.75 15.89 -3.62
N ILE A 28 17.96 15.32 -4.53
CA ILE A 28 18.05 15.67 -5.96
C ILE A 28 17.70 17.15 -6.17
N ALA A 29 16.64 17.68 -5.55
CA ALA A 29 16.19 19.05 -5.78
C ALA A 29 17.17 20.12 -5.27
N TYR A 30 17.75 19.94 -4.08
CA TYR A 30 18.53 20.97 -3.40
C TYR A 30 20.04 20.78 -3.48
N THR A 31 20.54 19.54 -3.47
CA THR A 31 21.98 19.29 -3.50
C THR A 31 22.52 19.24 -4.93
N SER A 32 21.69 18.85 -5.90
CA SER A 32 22.11 18.79 -7.30
C SER A 32 21.93 20.12 -8.03
N ASP A 33 22.74 20.32 -9.07
CA ASP A 33 22.62 21.46 -9.98
C ASP A 33 21.64 21.19 -11.13
N PHE A 34 20.86 20.12 -11.06
CA PHE A 34 19.99 19.68 -12.15
C PHE A 34 18.84 20.67 -12.40
N ILE A 35 18.11 21.03 -11.34
CA ILE A 35 16.95 21.94 -11.43
C ILE A 35 17.32 23.32 -11.96
N PRO A 36 18.28 24.07 -11.37
CA PRO A 36 18.64 25.39 -11.87
C PRO A 36 19.18 25.36 -13.31
N ARG A 37 19.92 24.31 -13.72
CA ARG A 37 20.34 24.13 -15.12
C ARG A 37 19.18 23.91 -16.07
N MET A 38 18.19 23.09 -15.67
CA MET A 38 16.98 22.90 -16.47
C MET A 38 16.16 24.18 -16.58
N VAL A 39 15.97 24.89 -15.48
CA VAL A 39 15.28 26.19 -15.47
C VAL A 39 16.00 27.18 -16.39
N TYR A 40 17.32 27.29 -16.31
CA TYR A 40 18.10 28.12 -17.24
C TYR A 40 17.88 27.73 -18.69
N LYS A 41 18.03 26.43 -19.00
CA LYS A 41 17.90 25.90 -20.36
C LYS A 41 16.52 26.16 -20.97
N TYR A 42 15.44 26.03 -20.20
CA TYR A 42 14.08 26.12 -20.74
C TYR A 42 13.44 27.51 -20.63
N VAL A 43 13.82 28.31 -19.64
CA VAL A 43 13.18 29.61 -19.37
C VAL A 43 14.02 30.77 -19.87
N TYR A 44 15.34 30.70 -19.73
CA TYR A 44 16.24 31.85 -19.96
C TYR A 44 17.12 31.70 -21.20
N SER A 45 17.41 30.48 -21.65
CA SER A 45 18.27 30.24 -22.82
C SER A 45 17.46 30.36 -24.12
N PRO A 46 17.86 31.24 -25.06
CA PRO A 46 17.16 31.41 -26.34
C PRO A 46 17.30 30.20 -27.26
N HIS A 47 18.36 29.41 -27.09
CA HIS A 47 18.69 28.27 -27.94
C HIS A 47 18.58 26.92 -27.23
N PHE A 48 17.99 26.87 -26.03
CA PHE A 48 17.96 25.68 -25.17
C PHE A 48 19.35 25.08 -24.93
N THR A 49 20.38 25.91 -24.84
CA THR A 49 21.76 25.50 -24.50
C THR A 49 22.14 25.97 -23.10
N LEU A 50 23.17 25.36 -22.52
CA LEU A 50 23.74 25.80 -21.24
C LEU A 50 24.83 26.86 -21.41
N HIS A 51 25.00 27.41 -22.61
CA HIS A 51 25.97 28.46 -22.86
C HIS A 51 25.57 29.71 -22.07
N GLY A 52 26.48 30.25 -21.25
CA GLY A 52 26.18 31.38 -20.34
C GLY A 52 25.54 30.99 -19.00
N TYR A 53 25.32 29.70 -18.71
CA TYR A 53 24.74 29.28 -17.43
C TYR A 53 25.56 29.72 -16.22
N ILE A 54 26.90 29.62 -16.32
CA ILE A 54 27.79 29.99 -15.22
C ILE A 54 27.64 31.47 -14.89
N GLU A 55 27.70 32.34 -15.89
CA GLU A 55 27.51 33.78 -15.74
C GLU A 55 26.14 34.12 -15.14
N HIS A 56 25.07 33.45 -15.59
CA HIS A 56 23.73 33.63 -15.03
C HIS A 56 23.58 33.11 -13.57
N SER A 57 24.37 32.10 -13.19
CA SER A 57 24.33 31.50 -11.84
C SER A 57 25.19 32.25 -10.81
N LEU A 58 25.91 33.27 -11.25
CA LEU A 58 26.80 34.08 -10.43
C LEU A 58 26.12 35.43 -10.12
N SER A 59 26.25 35.87 -8.88
CA SER A 59 25.89 37.21 -8.44
C SER A 59 27.15 38.04 -8.23
N VAL A 60 27.09 39.29 -8.71
CA VAL A 60 28.19 40.26 -8.58
C VAL A 60 28.13 40.91 -7.20
N PHE A 61 29.28 41.00 -6.55
CA PHE A 61 29.48 41.69 -5.29
C PHE A 61 30.52 42.79 -5.47
N ASN A 62 30.24 43.99 -4.95
CA ASN A 62 31.21 45.07 -4.93
C ASN A 62 32.05 44.96 -3.66
N THR A 63 33.35 44.79 -3.83
CA THR A 63 34.30 44.57 -2.74
C THR A 63 34.40 45.78 -1.81
N SER A 64 34.05 46.99 -2.28
CA SER A 64 33.97 48.17 -1.42
C SER A 64 33.02 48.00 -0.23
N ASP A 65 32.05 47.07 -0.35
CA ASP A 65 31.02 46.82 0.64
C ASP A 65 31.40 45.70 1.62
N TYR A 66 32.67 45.25 1.61
CA TYR A 66 33.17 44.33 2.63
C TYR A 66 33.07 44.93 4.02
N LYS A 67 32.60 44.11 4.96
CA LYS A 67 32.75 44.39 6.39
C LYS A 67 34.21 44.20 6.79
N GLU A 68 34.62 44.88 7.86
CA GLU A 68 36.00 44.86 8.40
C GLU A 68 36.55 43.42 8.64
N GLU A 69 35.66 42.44 8.80
CA GLU A 69 35.94 41.03 9.04
C GLU A 69 36.03 40.14 7.78
N TRP A 70 35.64 40.61 6.59
CA TRP A 70 35.49 39.76 5.39
C TRP A 70 36.62 39.91 4.35
N GLY A 71 37.40 41.00 4.42
CA GLY A 71 38.49 41.27 3.47
C GLY A 71 39.73 40.39 3.68
N THR A 72 40.52 40.20 2.63
CA THR A 72 41.76 39.43 2.71
C THR A 72 42.84 40.27 3.41
N LYS A 73 43.52 39.69 4.40
CA LYS A 73 44.64 40.35 5.07
C LYS A 73 45.92 40.14 4.27
N GLY A 74 46.25 41.07 3.38
CA GLY A 74 47.57 41.13 2.75
C GLY A 74 47.62 41.21 1.22
N GLU A 75 46.48 41.24 0.52
CA GLU A 75 46.40 41.53 -0.91
C GLU A 75 45.40 42.66 -1.17
N ASN A 76 45.57 43.35 -2.30
CA ASN A 76 44.59 44.34 -2.75
C ASN A 76 43.38 43.59 -3.31
N ASP A 77 42.22 43.79 -2.70
CA ASP A 77 41.00 43.18 -3.20
C ASP A 77 40.60 43.80 -4.56
N PRO A 78 40.09 43.01 -5.52
CA PRO A 78 39.60 43.51 -6.81
C PRO A 78 38.32 44.34 -6.65
N ASP A 79 37.99 45.22 -7.60
CA ASP A 79 36.80 46.09 -7.53
C ASP A 79 35.49 45.31 -7.37
N THR A 80 35.34 44.19 -8.09
CA THR A 80 34.15 43.33 -8.01
C THR A 80 34.53 41.86 -7.97
N CYS A 81 33.80 41.07 -7.19
CA CYS A 81 33.92 39.62 -7.14
C CYS A 81 32.59 38.94 -7.47
N LEU A 82 32.65 37.70 -7.94
CA LEU A 82 31.48 36.91 -8.30
C LEU A 82 31.37 35.71 -7.37
N TYR A 83 30.17 35.48 -6.83
CA TYR A 83 29.87 34.33 -5.99
C TYR A 83 28.63 33.60 -6.51
N ARG A 84 28.52 32.32 -6.18
CA ARG A 84 27.39 31.50 -6.61
C ARG A 84 26.13 31.93 -5.85
N GLY A 85 25.14 32.46 -6.56
CA GLY A 85 23.92 32.95 -5.94
C GLY A 85 23.01 33.70 -6.92
N TYR A 86 21.71 33.71 -6.62
CA TYR A 86 20.70 34.49 -7.35
C TYR A 86 20.34 35.73 -6.53
N ARG A 87 21.22 36.74 -6.58
CA ARG A 87 21.04 38.01 -5.89
C ARG A 87 21.19 39.17 -6.85
N ASN A 88 20.53 40.27 -6.52
CA ASN A 88 20.60 41.50 -7.30
C ASN A 88 22.01 42.10 -7.23
N GLY A 89 22.39 42.80 -8.28
CA GLY A 89 23.70 43.44 -8.39
C GLY A 89 23.83 44.68 -7.50
N PRO A 90 25.04 45.24 -7.38
CA PRO A 90 25.29 46.46 -6.61
C PRO A 90 24.65 47.71 -7.23
N THR A 91 24.33 47.70 -8.52
CA THR A 91 23.71 48.83 -9.24
C THR A 91 22.19 48.82 -9.21
N ASP A 92 21.56 47.73 -8.75
CA ASP A 92 20.11 47.59 -8.73
C ASP A 92 19.48 48.32 -7.53
N ASN A 93 18.20 48.68 -7.64
CA ASN A 93 17.47 49.39 -6.58
C ASN A 93 17.48 48.65 -5.22
N GLU A 94 17.42 47.31 -5.25
CA GLU A 94 17.49 46.45 -4.08
C GLU A 94 18.80 45.67 -4.06
N GLN A 95 19.88 46.37 -3.71
CA GLN A 95 21.24 45.84 -3.69
C GLN A 95 21.35 44.59 -2.82
N TYR A 96 21.98 43.54 -3.35
CA TYR A 96 22.24 42.27 -2.66
C TYR A 96 20.99 41.51 -2.16
N GLY A 97 19.79 41.98 -2.52
CA GLY A 97 18.52 41.31 -2.26
C GLY A 97 18.36 40.03 -3.07
N LEU A 98 17.34 39.23 -2.73
CA LEU A 98 16.98 38.03 -3.47
C LEU A 98 16.42 38.43 -4.83
N SER A 99 17.06 37.97 -5.90
CA SER A 99 16.60 38.24 -7.26
C SER A 99 15.32 37.45 -7.58
N PRO A 100 14.41 37.93 -8.45
CA PRO A 100 13.30 37.13 -8.95
C PRO A 100 13.71 35.75 -9.51
N HIS A 101 14.94 35.66 -10.05
CA HIS A 101 15.51 34.38 -10.52
C HIS A 101 15.60 33.33 -9.40
N TYR A 102 15.89 33.75 -8.16
CA TYR A 102 15.91 32.87 -6.99
C TYR A 102 14.56 32.18 -6.81
N TRP A 103 13.47 32.96 -6.86
CA TRP A 103 12.12 32.46 -6.63
C TRP A 103 11.66 31.50 -7.73
N HIS A 104 12.04 31.76 -8.99
CA HIS A 104 11.77 30.82 -10.07
C HIS A 104 12.46 29.47 -9.85
N VAL A 105 13.74 29.46 -9.46
CA VAL A 105 14.46 28.21 -9.16
C VAL A 105 13.89 27.53 -7.92
N PHE A 106 13.55 28.29 -6.89
CA PHE A 106 12.94 27.78 -5.66
C PHE A 106 11.60 27.09 -5.93
N ALA A 107 10.70 27.76 -6.65
CA ALA A 107 9.42 27.19 -7.05
C ALA A 107 9.59 25.93 -7.91
N ALA A 108 10.53 25.94 -8.85
CA ALA A 108 10.85 24.77 -9.67
C ALA A 108 11.37 23.58 -8.85
N ARG A 109 12.18 23.83 -7.80
CA ARG A 109 12.65 22.78 -6.88
C ARG A 109 11.48 22.15 -6.12
N LEU A 110 10.56 22.97 -5.59
CA LEU A 110 9.37 22.45 -4.89
C LEU A 110 8.45 21.67 -5.82
N ALA A 111 8.20 22.18 -7.03
CA ALA A 111 7.39 21.50 -8.03
C ALA A 111 8.01 20.14 -8.42
N PHE A 112 9.33 20.09 -8.58
CA PHE A 112 10.03 18.84 -8.88
C PHE A 112 9.86 17.81 -7.76
N VAL A 113 9.99 18.20 -6.48
CA VAL A 113 9.79 17.28 -5.35
C VAL A 113 8.40 16.69 -5.38
N VAL A 114 7.37 17.52 -5.54
CA VAL A 114 5.97 17.07 -5.62
C VAL A 114 5.78 16.10 -6.78
N ILE A 115 6.25 16.44 -7.99
CA ILE A 115 6.10 15.57 -9.17
C ILE A 115 6.84 14.23 -8.96
N PHE A 116 8.07 14.27 -8.47
CA PHE A 116 8.89 13.08 -8.23
C PHE A 116 8.22 12.15 -7.20
N GLU A 117 7.73 12.69 -6.09
CA GLU A 117 7.01 11.92 -5.08
C GLU A 117 5.77 11.23 -5.66
N HIS A 118 4.93 11.97 -6.41
CA HIS A 118 3.72 11.39 -7.00
C HIS A 118 4.04 10.30 -8.02
N ILE A 119 5.07 10.49 -8.86
CA ILE A 119 5.50 9.46 -9.82
C ILE A 119 5.96 8.20 -9.08
N VAL A 120 6.82 8.34 -8.06
CA VAL A 120 7.32 7.19 -7.31
C VAL A 120 6.19 6.49 -6.56
N PHE A 121 5.27 7.23 -5.94
CA PHE A 121 4.10 6.66 -5.28
C PHE A 121 3.20 5.90 -6.25
N VAL A 122 2.93 6.44 -7.44
CA VAL A 122 2.16 5.73 -8.47
C VAL A 122 2.88 4.46 -8.91
N LEU A 123 4.20 4.50 -9.17
CA LEU A 123 4.97 3.31 -9.55
C LEU A 123 4.97 2.24 -8.46
N THR A 124 5.13 2.63 -7.19
CA THR A 124 5.05 1.69 -6.07
C THR A 124 3.64 1.12 -5.89
N GLY A 125 2.60 1.92 -6.14
CA GLY A 125 1.20 1.46 -6.13
C GLY A 125 0.93 0.46 -7.25
N ILE A 126 1.45 0.70 -8.45
CA ILE A 126 1.36 -0.26 -9.57
C ILE A 126 2.09 -1.56 -9.22
N MET A 127 3.28 -1.48 -8.61
CA MET A 127 4.00 -2.69 -8.17
C MET A 127 3.21 -3.50 -7.13
N GLN A 128 2.58 -2.83 -6.17
CA GLN A 128 1.69 -3.48 -5.19
C GLN A 128 0.43 -4.08 -5.84
N PHE A 129 -0.03 -3.52 -6.96
CA PHE A 129 -1.15 -4.08 -7.71
C PHE A 129 -0.75 -5.32 -8.53
N ILE A 130 0.44 -5.32 -9.12
CA ILE A 130 0.92 -6.42 -9.97
C ILE A 130 1.30 -7.66 -9.14
N ILE A 131 1.87 -7.47 -7.95
CA ILE A 131 2.35 -8.56 -7.11
C ILE A 131 1.26 -8.90 -6.08
N PRO A 132 0.57 -10.05 -6.19
CA PRO A 132 -0.43 -10.45 -5.20
C PRO A 132 0.25 -10.80 -3.87
N ASP A 133 -0.32 -10.32 -2.77
CA ASP A 133 0.21 -10.56 -1.41
C ASP A 133 0.28 -12.05 -1.04
N ILE A 134 -0.60 -12.88 -1.61
CA ILE A 134 -0.65 -14.33 -1.37
C ILE A 134 -0.40 -15.06 -2.69
N PRO A 135 0.62 -15.94 -2.76
CA PRO A 135 0.87 -16.73 -3.96
C PRO A 135 -0.28 -17.71 -4.22
N VAL A 136 -0.56 -17.96 -5.50
CA VAL A 136 -1.69 -18.79 -5.95
C VAL A 136 -1.63 -20.20 -5.36
N GLU A 137 -0.44 -20.78 -5.27
CA GLU A 137 -0.24 -22.12 -4.71
C GLU A 137 -0.74 -22.21 -3.25
N VAL A 138 -0.36 -21.27 -2.40
CA VAL A 138 -0.82 -21.22 -1.00
C VAL A 138 -2.32 -21.03 -0.93
N LYS A 139 -2.89 -20.15 -1.78
CA LYS A 139 -4.35 -19.96 -1.86
C LYS A 139 -5.06 -21.28 -2.20
N THR A 140 -4.54 -22.06 -3.15
CA THR A 140 -5.12 -23.37 -3.50
C THR A 140 -5.00 -24.40 -2.37
N GLN A 141 -3.88 -24.42 -1.65
CA GLN A 141 -3.69 -25.31 -0.51
C GLN A 141 -4.65 -24.96 0.63
N ILE A 142 -4.80 -23.68 0.97
CA ILE A 142 -5.76 -23.20 1.98
C ILE A 142 -7.18 -23.60 1.61
N GLN A 143 -7.57 -23.43 0.34
CA GLN A 143 -8.91 -23.83 -0.12
C GLN A 143 -9.12 -25.34 0.01
N ARG A 144 -8.11 -26.15 -0.32
CA ARG A 144 -8.17 -27.61 -0.19
C ARG A 144 -8.34 -28.03 1.28
N GLU A 145 -7.55 -27.48 2.18
CA GLU A 145 -7.66 -27.76 3.61
C GLU A 145 -9.02 -27.35 4.18
N GLN A 146 -9.55 -26.19 3.75
CA GLN A 146 -10.88 -25.74 4.15
C GLN A 146 -12.00 -26.67 3.65
N MET A 147 -11.88 -27.22 2.45
CA MET A 147 -12.84 -28.20 1.93
C MET A 147 -12.80 -29.50 2.74
N LEU A 148 -11.61 -30.06 2.95
CA LEU A 148 -11.43 -31.27 3.76
C LEU A 148 -11.94 -31.10 5.20
N ALA A 149 -11.70 -29.92 5.81
CA ALA A 149 -12.20 -29.61 7.14
C ALA A 149 -13.74 -29.53 7.22
N LYS A 150 -14.41 -29.06 6.16
CA LYS A 150 -15.88 -29.03 6.09
C LYS A 150 -16.47 -30.42 5.97
N GLU A 151 -15.90 -31.26 5.11
CA GLU A 151 -16.32 -32.65 4.96
C GLU A 151 -16.17 -33.43 6.26
N ALA A 152 -15.04 -33.28 6.95
CA ALA A 152 -14.81 -33.90 8.26
C ALA A 152 -15.87 -33.48 9.30
N LYS A 153 -16.24 -32.20 9.34
CA LYS A 153 -17.30 -31.69 10.23
C LYS A 153 -18.67 -32.24 9.88
N TYR A 154 -19.00 -32.31 8.59
CA TYR A 154 -20.28 -32.86 8.12
C TYR A 154 -20.43 -34.34 8.48
N GLN A 155 -19.40 -35.15 8.21
CA GLN A 155 -19.38 -36.55 8.59
C GLN A 155 -19.48 -36.77 10.11
N HIS A 156 -18.80 -35.93 10.90
CA HIS A 156 -18.91 -35.97 12.35
C HIS A 156 -20.32 -35.60 12.85
N GLY A 157 -20.96 -34.60 12.23
CA GLY A 157 -22.35 -34.23 12.50
C GLY A 157 -23.32 -35.36 12.21
N LEU A 158 -23.19 -36.00 11.04
CA LEU A 158 -23.99 -37.17 10.66
C LEU A 158 -23.82 -38.34 11.64
N LYS A 159 -22.57 -38.66 12.01
CA LYS A 159 -22.30 -39.74 12.98
C LYS A 159 -22.94 -39.47 14.33
N LYS A 160 -22.81 -38.23 14.84
CA LYS A 160 -23.41 -37.82 16.11
C LYS A 160 -24.94 -37.91 16.06
N SER A 161 -25.59 -37.41 15.00
CA SER A 161 -27.05 -37.51 14.84
C SER A 161 -27.48 -38.97 14.93
N ARG A 162 -26.82 -39.83 14.16
CA ARG A 162 -27.11 -41.26 14.10
C ARG A 162 -26.97 -41.95 15.46
N ASP A 163 -25.92 -41.64 16.22
CA ASP A 163 -25.71 -42.19 17.57
C ASP A 163 -26.84 -41.74 18.53
N THR A 164 -27.34 -40.51 18.38
CA THR A 164 -28.47 -39.99 19.16
C THR A 164 -29.77 -40.75 18.85
N ASP A 165 -30.03 -41.01 17.56
CA ASP A 165 -31.22 -41.76 17.11
C ASP A 165 -31.22 -43.20 17.65
N TYR A 166 -30.07 -43.86 17.69
CA TYR A 166 -29.95 -45.22 18.25
C TYR A 166 -30.28 -45.26 19.75
N GLU A 167 -29.80 -44.29 20.53
CA GLU A 167 -30.10 -44.20 21.96
C GLU A 167 -31.60 -43.96 22.22
N GLU A 168 -32.24 -43.09 21.42
CA GLU A 168 -33.70 -42.87 21.53
C GLU A 168 -34.48 -44.15 21.21
N ILE A 169 -34.11 -44.86 20.14
CA ILE A 169 -34.73 -46.15 19.78
C ILE A 169 -34.53 -47.19 20.89
N LEU A 170 -33.33 -47.29 21.46
CA LEU A 170 -33.05 -48.22 22.56
C LEU A 170 -33.86 -47.87 23.82
N HIS A 171 -34.05 -46.59 24.14
CA HIS A 171 -34.90 -46.15 25.25
C HIS A 171 -36.36 -46.59 25.04
N VAL A 172 -36.90 -46.38 23.85
CA VAL A 172 -38.27 -46.80 23.50
C VAL A 172 -38.43 -48.33 23.58
N LEU A 173 -37.46 -49.10 23.09
CA LEU A 173 -37.48 -50.56 23.18
C LEU A 173 -37.42 -51.05 24.64
N ARG A 174 -36.59 -50.40 25.49
CA ARG A 174 -36.50 -50.73 26.92
C ARG A 174 -37.80 -50.42 27.66
N GLU A 175 -38.44 -49.28 27.40
CA GLU A 175 -39.75 -48.95 27.95
C GLU A 175 -40.81 -49.99 27.56
N GLN A 176 -40.77 -50.47 26.32
CA GLN A 176 -41.70 -51.49 25.83
C GLN A 176 -41.49 -52.85 26.51
N SER A 177 -40.24 -53.21 26.82
CA SER A 177 -39.92 -54.43 27.57
C SER A 177 -40.37 -54.37 29.03
N ASN A 178 -40.36 -53.19 29.66
CA ASN A 178 -40.86 -53.02 31.03
C ASN A 178 -42.39 -52.96 31.11
N ASN A 179 -43.08 -52.73 29.98
CA ASN A 179 -44.53 -52.63 29.91
C ASN A 179 -45.15 -53.85 29.21
N SER A 180 -44.82 -55.05 29.67
CA SER A 180 -45.48 -56.28 29.24
C SER A 180 -46.86 -56.42 29.90
N ARG A 181 -47.85 -55.65 29.44
CA ARG A 181 -49.30 -55.97 29.53
C ARG A 181 -50.11 -55.01 28.65
N GLN A 182 -50.69 -55.59 27.59
CA GLN A 182 -51.68 -55.09 26.63
C GLN A 182 -51.14 -54.59 25.28
N GLY A 183 -51.52 -55.36 24.25
CA GLY A 183 -51.06 -55.21 22.88
C GLY A 183 -51.75 -54.08 22.13
N VAL A 184 -50.99 -53.44 21.22
CA VAL A 184 -51.51 -52.65 20.10
C VAL A 184 -50.59 -52.84 18.90
N ARG A 185 -50.98 -53.73 17.99
CA ARG A 185 -50.42 -53.83 16.62
C ARG A 185 -51.07 -52.72 15.78
N GLY A 186 -50.29 -51.82 15.17
CA GLY A 186 -50.77 -50.95 14.07
C GLY A 186 -50.46 -49.45 14.14
N SER A 187 -49.96 -48.90 15.25
CA SER A 187 -49.70 -47.45 15.38
C SER A 187 -48.22 -47.05 15.22
N TRP A 188 -47.29 -47.99 15.46
CA TRP A 188 -45.85 -47.73 15.59
C TRP A 188 -45.14 -47.36 14.27
N ALA A 189 -45.50 -48.02 13.16
CA ALA A 189 -44.86 -47.79 11.86
C ALA A 189 -45.10 -46.36 11.31
N ARG A 190 -46.26 -45.76 11.61
CA ARG A 190 -46.61 -44.40 11.15
C ARG A 190 -45.96 -43.27 11.96
N ARG A 191 -45.52 -43.54 13.20
CA ARG A 191 -44.81 -42.55 14.03
C ARG A 191 -43.31 -42.50 13.72
N LEU A 192 -42.68 -43.66 13.48
CA LEU A 192 -41.27 -43.72 13.06
C LEU A 192 -41.04 -43.11 11.68
N SER A 193 -41.98 -43.27 10.74
CA SER A 193 -41.91 -42.59 9.43
C SER A 193 -42.06 -41.08 9.51
N ARG A 194 -42.73 -40.54 10.54
CA ARG A 194 -42.83 -39.08 10.77
C ARG A 194 -41.58 -38.46 11.41
N MET A 195 -40.78 -39.25 12.14
CA MET A 195 -39.51 -38.79 12.70
C MET A 195 -38.42 -38.75 11.62
N SER A 196 -38.48 -39.66 10.64
CA SER A 196 -37.66 -39.61 9.41
C SER A 196 -37.88 -38.35 8.57
N ASP A 197 -39.12 -37.85 8.47
CA ASP A 197 -39.47 -36.67 7.68
C ASP A 197 -39.00 -35.33 8.30
N GLY A 198 -38.67 -35.32 9.60
CA GLY A 198 -38.13 -34.13 10.29
C GLY A 198 -36.64 -33.88 10.04
N LEU A 199 -35.92 -34.85 9.44
CA LEU A 199 -34.47 -34.80 9.25
C LEU A 199 -34.02 -33.92 8.08
N ASP A 200 -34.89 -33.64 7.10
CA ASP A 200 -34.55 -32.85 5.92
C ASP A 200 -34.83 -31.34 6.09
N ALA A 201 -35.40 -30.90 7.21
CA ALA A 201 -35.90 -29.53 7.39
C ALA A 201 -34.88 -28.52 7.97
N HIS A 202 -33.66 -28.95 8.34
CA HIS A 202 -32.68 -28.05 8.96
C HIS A 202 -31.33 -28.01 8.22
N VAL A 203 -31.39 -27.64 6.94
CA VAL A 203 -30.29 -26.93 6.28
C VAL A 203 -30.89 -25.71 5.60
N GLU A 204 -31.03 -24.60 6.34
CA GLU A 204 -31.22 -23.31 5.71
C GLU A 204 -29.96 -22.97 4.92
N ILE A 205 -29.99 -23.23 3.62
CA ILE A 205 -29.06 -22.63 2.68
C ILE A 205 -29.46 -21.16 2.61
N SER A 206 -28.71 -20.32 3.31
CA SER A 206 -28.77 -18.87 3.13
C SER A 206 -28.38 -18.56 1.68
N ASN A 207 -29.39 -18.39 0.82
CA ASN A 207 -29.24 -17.79 -0.50
C ASN A 207 -28.90 -16.31 -0.30
N ARG A 208 -27.61 -15.99 -0.17
CA ARG A 208 -27.13 -14.64 -0.45
C ARG A 208 -27.21 -14.41 -1.97
N PRO A 209 -27.73 -13.26 -2.43
CA PRO A 209 -27.79 -12.97 -3.85
C PRO A 209 -26.36 -12.90 -4.42
N ARG A 210 -26.12 -13.68 -5.48
CA ARG A 210 -24.94 -13.58 -6.34
C ARG A 210 -24.91 -12.17 -6.94
N GLN A 211 -24.01 -11.31 -6.46
CA GLN A 211 -23.49 -10.24 -7.29
C GLN A 211 -22.48 -10.86 -8.25
N SER A 212 -22.77 -10.69 -9.53
CA SER A 212 -21.95 -11.06 -10.67
C SER A 212 -20.62 -10.31 -10.65
N LEU A 213 -19.51 -11.05 -10.80
CA LEU A 213 -18.36 -10.58 -11.55
C LEU A 213 -17.75 -11.76 -12.31
N GLU A 214 -17.45 -11.48 -13.57
CA GLU A 214 -17.23 -12.39 -14.67
C GLU A 214 -16.11 -13.40 -14.43
N SER A 215 -16.35 -14.64 -14.83
CA SER A 215 -15.31 -15.62 -15.07
C SER A 215 -14.98 -15.63 -16.56
N THR A 216 -13.95 -14.93 -16.98
CA THR A 216 -13.22 -15.26 -18.21
C THR A 216 -12.44 -16.55 -17.96
N VAL A 217 -13.01 -17.67 -18.41
CA VAL A 217 -12.33 -18.94 -18.59
C VAL A 217 -11.73 -18.90 -20.00
N TRP A 218 -10.40 -18.86 -20.10
CA TRP A 218 -9.70 -19.20 -21.34
C TRP A 218 -9.32 -20.67 -21.26
N GLU A 219 -9.89 -21.45 -22.17
CA GLU A 219 -9.54 -22.84 -22.41
C GLU A 219 -8.32 -22.84 -23.35
N VAL A 220 -7.28 -23.59 -22.97
CA VAL A 220 -6.04 -23.73 -23.72
C VAL A 220 -6.21 -24.86 -24.73
N THR A 221 -6.06 -24.53 -26.01
CA THR A 221 -5.57 -25.42 -27.08
C THR A 221 -4.50 -24.71 -27.86
#